data_AF-A0A0U5AX72-F1
#
_entry.id   AF-A0A0U5AX72-F1
#
_cell.length_a   1.000
_cell.length_b   1.000
_cell.length_c   1.000
_cell.angle_alpha   90.00
_cell.angle_beta   90.00
_cell.angle_gamma   90.00
#
_symmetry.space_group_name_H-M   'P 1'
#
loop_
_entity.id
_entity.type
_entity.pdbx_description
1 polymer ?
#
loop_
_entity_poly.entity_id
_entity_poly.type
_entity_poly.pdbx_seq_one_letter_code
_entity_poly.pdbx_strand_id
1 'polypeptide(L)' 'MEGVDPKTLQKLKEKVQKELAQREIESLEFWLQEISKVYQKKHATLEELRSDLRLFIDKMKNRLEILKTKGY' A
#
# COMPACT_ATOMS: atom_id res chain seq x y z
N MET A 1 -8.92 -19.70 32.73
CA MET A 1 -8.32 -18.59 31.96
C MET A 1 -9.24 -17.40 32.16
N GLU A 2 -8.88 -16.45 33.03
CA GLU A 2 -9.62 -15.20 33.15
C GLU A 2 -9.56 -14.50 31.79
N GLY A 3 -10.73 -14.27 31.19
CA GLY A 3 -10.84 -13.60 29.90
C GLY A 3 -10.35 -12.17 30.01
N VAL A 4 -9.71 -11.67 28.95
CA VAL A 4 -9.28 -10.27 28.82
C VAL A 4 -10.48 -9.36 29.15
N ASP A 5 -10.27 -8.40 30.05
CA ASP A 5 -11.30 -7.42 30.43
C ASP A 5 -11.90 -6.72 29.18
N PRO A 6 -13.23 -6.59 29.08
CA PRO A 6 -13.89 -6.01 27.90
C PRO A 6 -13.38 -4.63 27.49
N LYS A 7 -12.99 -3.77 28.45
CA LYS A 7 -12.43 -2.44 28.13
C LYS A 7 -11.04 -2.56 27.53
N THR A 8 -10.26 -3.53 27.99
CA THR A 8 -8.95 -3.85 27.41
C THR A 8 -9.10 -4.38 25.99
N LEU A 9 -10.07 -5.27 25.75
CA LEU A 9 -10.37 -5.78 24.41
C LEU A 9 -10.81 -4.65 23.45
N GLN A 10 -11.66 -3.74 23.92
CA GLN A 10 -12.10 -2.59 23.13
C GLN A 10 -10.94 -1.67 22.74
N LYS A 11 -10.06 -1.34 23.70
CA LYS A 11 -8.85 -0.54 23.42
C LYS A 11 -7.91 -1.22 22.42
N LEU A 12 -7.75 -2.53 22.52
CA LEU A 12 -6.96 -3.30 21.55
C LEU A 12 -7.57 -3.24 20.16
N LYS A 13 -8.90 -3.40 20.05
CA LYS A 13 -9.60 -3.30 18.77
C LYS A 13 -9.44 -1.92 18.13
N GLU A 14 -9.60 -0.85 18.90
CA GLU A 14 -9.41 0.53 18.43
C GLU A 14 -7.97 0.76 17.93
N LYS A 15 -6.98 0.26 18.69
CA LYS A 15 -5.57 0.35 18.31
C LYS A 15 -5.30 -0.38 16.99
N VAL A 16 -5.80 -1.61 16.84
CA VAL A 16 -5.66 -2.40 15.61
C VAL A 16 -6.31 -1.69 14.43
N GLN A 17 -7.53 -1.17 14.60
CA GLN A 17 -8.21 -0.42 13.55
C GLN A 17 -7.43 0.82 13.11
N LYS A 18 -6.86 1.56 14.07
CA LYS A 18 -6.01 2.73 13.78
C LYS A 18 -4.75 2.34 13.03
N GLU A 19 -4.08 1.25 13.42
CA GLU A 19 -2.88 0.76 12.74
C GLU A 19 -3.18 0.26 11.32
N LEU A 20 -4.32 -0.42 11.11
CA LEU A 20 -4.77 -0.84 9.79
C LEU A 20 -5.06 0.36 8.88
N ALA A 21 -5.79 1.36 9.38
CA ALA A 21 -6.06 2.59 8.64
C ALA A 21 -4.77 3.34 8.29
N GLN A 22 -3.83 3.43 9.23
CA GLN A 22 -2.53 4.06 9.00
C GLN A 22 -1.72 3.32 7.91
N ARG A 23 -1.68 1.99 7.95
CA ARG A 23 -1.01 1.19 6.90
C ARG A 23 -1.66 1.36 5.52
N GLU A 24 -2.98 1.49 5.48
CA GLU A 24 -3.72 1.75 4.24
C GLU A 24 -3.37 3.13 3.68
N ILE A 25 -3.37 4.17 4.51
CA ILE A 25 -2.97 5.53 4.13
C ILE A 25 -1.55 5.53 3.55
N GLU A 26 -0.58 4.96 4.28
CA GLU A 26 0.82 4.91 3.83
C GLU A 26 0.98 4.16 2.50
N SER A 27 0.21 3.09 2.31
CA SER A 27 0.19 2.34 1.07
C SER A 27 -0.36 3.18 -0.10
N LEU A 28 -1.46 3.90 0.12
CA LEU A 28 -2.08 4.76 -0.88
C LEU A 28 -1.19 5.96 -1.23
N GLU A 29 -0.61 6.63 -0.23
CA GLU A 29 0.31 7.74 -0.43
C GLU A 29 1.52 7.33 -1.25
N PHE A 30 2.11 6.18 -0.94
CA PHE A 30 3.22 5.62 -1.70
C PHE A 30 2.83 5.41 -3.17
N TRP A 31 1.70 4.74 -3.44
CA TRP A 31 1.29 4.45 -4.81
C TRP A 31 0.90 5.70 -5.60
N LEU A 32 0.23 6.65 -4.93
CA LEU A 32 -0.11 7.93 -5.51
C LEU A 32 1.15 8.70 -5.90
N GLN A 33 2.17 8.72 -5.04
CA GLN A 33 3.44 9.37 -5.33
C GLN A 33 4.14 8.72 -6.53
N GLU A 34 4.16 7.39 -6.61
CA GLU A 34 4.81 6.67 -7.69
C GLU A 34 4.14 6.90 -9.05
N ILE A 35 2.80 6.84 -9.12
CA ILE A 35 2.10 7.13 -10.39
C ILE A 35 2.18 8.61 -10.75
N SER A 36 2.20 9.50 -9.76
CA SER A 36 2.37 10.94 -9.97
C SER A 36 3.72 11.25 -10.63
N LYS A 37 4.80 10.51 -10.29
CA LYS A 37 6.10 10.64 -10.97
C LYS A 37 6.01 10.27 -12.45
N VAL A 38 5.27 9.21 -12.80
CA VAL A 38 5.03 8.83 -14.19
C VAL A 38 4.26 9.94 -14.92
N TYR A 39 3.22 10.49 -14.30
CA TYR A 39 2.40 11.54 -14.89
C TYR A 39 3.16 12.87 -15.08
N GLN A 40 3.97 13.28 -14.10
CA GLN A 40 4.69 14.55 -14.12
C GLN A 40 5.89 14.55 -15.08
N LYS A 41 6.40 13.37 -15.44
CA LYS A 41 7.52 13.25 -16.37
C LYS A 41 7.09 13.71 -17.77
N LYS A 42 7.91 14.56 -18.40
CA LYS A 42 7.75 14.93 -19.80
C LYS A 42 8.21 13.77 -20.68
N HIS A 43 7.28 12.97 -21.16
CA HIS A 43 7.55 11.90 -22.12
C HIS A 43 7.68 12.47 -23.52
N ALA A 44 8.76 12.15 -24.23
CA ALA A 44 8.96 12.57 -25.60
C ALA A 44 8.13 11.73 -26.57
N THR A 45 7.81 10.49 -26.20
CA THR A 45 7.03 9.56 -27.03
C THR A 45 6.00 8.78 -26.21
N LEU A 46 5.00 8.23 -26.90
CA LEU A 46 4.03 7.32 -26.28
C LEU A 46 4.70 6.04 -25.74
N GLU A 47 5.79 5.60 -26.38
CA GLU A 47 6.50 4.38 -25.98
C GLU A 47 7.25 4.56 -24.66
N GLU A 48 7.80 5.75 -24.42
CA GLU A 48 8.37 6.11 -23.11
C GLU A 48 7.32 6.07 -22.00
N LEU A 49 6.14 6.66 -22.24
CA LEU A 49 5.03 6.61 -21.27
C LEU A 49 4.59 5.17 -21.00
N ARG A 50 4.45 4.34 -22.05
CA ARG A 50 4.09 2.92 -21.91
C ARG A 50 5.13 2.14 -21.10
N SER A 51 6.41 2.43 -21.33
CA SER A 51 7.51 1.80 -20.59
C SER A 51 7.46 2.16 -19.10
N ASP A 52 7.27 3.44 -18.77
CA ASP A 52 7.18 3.88 -17.36
C ASP A 52 5.92 3.35 -16.67
N LEU A 53 4.78 3.29 -17.36
CA LEU A 53 3.57 2.66 -16.84
C LEU A 53 3.78 1.16 -16.58
N ARG A 54 4.50 0.46 -17.46
CA ARG A 54 4.84 -0.95 -17.26
C ARG A 54 5.71 -1.15 -16.02
N LEU A 55 6.73 -0.32 -15.83
CA LEU A 55 7.57 -0.35 -14.63
C LEU A 55 6.75 -0.11 -13.35
N PHE A 56 5.82 0.85 -13.37
CA PHE A 56 4.91 1.09 -12.24
C PHE A 56 4.02 -0.14 -11.94
N ILE A 57 3.41 -0.72 -12.98
CA ILE A 57 2.55 -1.91 -12.85
C ILE A 57 3.33 -3.11 -12.30
N ASP A 58 4.54 -3.36 -12.82
CA ASP A 58 5.37 -4.47 -12.39
C ASP A 58 5.79 -4.30 -10.91
N LYS A 59 6.08 -3.06 -10.48
CA LYS A 59 6.33 -2.75 -9.07
C LYS A 59 5.11 -3.05 -8.18
N MET A 60 3.90 -2.70 -8.63
CA MET A 60 2.66 -3.06 -7.92
C MET A 60 2.46 -4.57 -7.82
N LYS A 61 2.64 -5.29 -8.93
CA LYS A 61 2.51 -6.75 -8.98
C LYS A 61 3.50 -7.44 -8.04
N ASN A 62 4.76 -7.02 -8.05
CA ASN A 62 5.79 -7.58 -7.17
C ASN A 62 5.44 -7.37 -5.69
N ARG A 63 4.97 -6.17 -5.31
CA ARG A 63 4.51 -5.93 -3.94
C ARG A 63 3.30 -6.78 -3.58
N LEU A 64 2.33 -6.90 -4.48
CA LEU A 64 1.15 -7.74 -4.26
C LEU A 64 1.53 -9.22 -4.09
N GLU A 65 2.46 -9.72 -4.90
CA GLU A 65 2.97 -11.08 -4.82
C GLU A 65 3.67 -11.32 -3.48
N ILE A 66 4.56 -10.41 -3.06
CA ILE A 66 5.22 -10.48 -1.76
C ILE A 66 4.20 -10.55 -0.62
N LEU A 67 3.18 -9.69 -0.64
CA LEU A 67 2.14 -9.69 0.40
C LEU A 67 1.28 -10.96 0.40
N LYS A 68 1.05 -11.57 -0.77
CA LYS A 68 0.31 -12.83 -0.90
C LYS A 68 1.12 -14.07 -0.50
N THR A 69 2.43 -14.06 -0.77
CA THR A 69 3.31 -15.24 -0.62
C THR A 69 4.05 -15.27 0.71
N LYS A 70 4.50 -14.11 1.20
CA LYS A 70 5.24 -13.96 2.45
C LYS A 70 4.35 -13.42 3.57
N GLY A 71 3.06 -13.75 3.54
CA GLY A 71 2.03 -13.19 4.41
C GLY A 71 2.53 -12.83 5.80
N TYR A 72 2.14 -11.65 6.29
CA TYR A 72 2.22 -11.37 7.71
C TYR A 72 1.26 -12.30 8.47
#